data_AF-A0A1B0DNC5-F1
#
_entry.id   AF-A0A1B0DNC5-F1
#
_cell.length_a   1.000
_cell.length_b   1.000
_cell.length_c   1.000
_cell.angle_alpha   90.00
_cell.angle_beta   90.00
_cell.angle_gamma   90.00
#
_symmetry.space_group_name_H-M   'P 1'
#
loop_
_entity.id
_entity.type
_entity.pdbx_description
1 polymer ?
#
loop_
_entity_poly.entity_id
_entity_poly.type
_entity_poly.pdbx_seq_one_letter_code
_entity_poly.pdbx_strand_id
1 'polypeptide(L)'
;MLACDISVHIKWWRATSTSQPTGDDTVARGLPFASIMRSFAGVAFVVILVLFLHPEKICVSGEDEKTIVKTNLGEIEGVKLKSRLGKSYHSFRGIRYAKSPTDRLRFQAPEPVDPWTGAYDATKDGPQCPQPSFNGAIVESEDCLRLNIYTKEVPKNGSFPNNNLKPVLFYIHPGGFYAFSGISAMFGPEFFMDRDVVLVTINYRLGSLGYLSTGTKDSPGNAGYKDQVMALKFIRDHVSAFGGDPNSITLFGYNVLTNDTLKYDFDKRFSEVAPICFLYERDTERSKKISQTLRKKYLFSDSAIGFSVHRFVQLASRHTKVFYYKNTFRGRYSFFNYPENKPYVAPTFAHDDPEILNVERMTRMWTTFADRGNPNNPNDEYLRNLKWTPYSSLLDNYLEIGNADNFTMREGLYTERFRIWDELFPLPLTNKTNHL
;
A
#
# COMPACT_ATOMS: atom_id res chain seq x y z
N MET A 1 14.45 -3.78 -5.98
CA MET A 1 13.99 -5.07 -5.41
C MET A 1 12.74 -4.81 -4.62
N LEU A 2 11.65 -5.47 -5.00
CA LEU A 2 10.30 -5.33 -4.41
C LEU A 2 10.26 -6.14 -3.12
N ALA A 3 9.96 -5.52 -1.99
CA ALA A 3 9.56 -6.25 -0.80
C ALA A 3 8.06 -6.01 -0.58
N CYS A 4 7.32 -7.11 -0.61
CA CYS A 4 5.87 -7.17 -0.40
C CYS A 4 5.65 -7.57 1.06
N ASP A 5 5.07 -6.69 1.87
CA ASP A 5 4.33 -7.15 3.05
C ASP A 5 2.96 -7.54 2.55
N ILE A 6 2.53 -8.80 2.65
CA ILE A 6 1.10 -9.08 2.51
C ILE A 6 0.64 -10.18 3.47
N SER A 7 -0.14 -9.77 4.47
CA SER A 7 -0.89 -10.65 5.34
C SER A 7 -2.39 -10.44 5.18
N VAL A 8 -3.05 -11.41 4.52
CA VAL A 8 -4.50 -11.57 4.56
C VAL A 8 -4.81 -13.01 4.96
N HIS A 9 -5.50 -13.18 6.09
CA HIS A 9 -6.10 -14.45 6.49
C HIS A 9 -7.62 -14.33 6.41
N ILE A 10 -8.23 -15.08 5.50
CA ILE A 10 -9.69 -15.26 5.43
C ILE A 10 -10.05 -16.48 6.29
N LYS A 11 -11.00 -16.29 7.21
CA LYS A 11 -11.51 -17.35 8.09
C LYS A 11 -12.58 -18.15 7.34
N TRP A 12 -12.51 -19.47 7.46
CA TRP A 12 -13.36 -20.43 6.76
C TRP A 12 -14.68 -20.62 7.49
N TRP A 13 -15.80 -20.54 6.76
CA TRP A 13 -17.10 -20.98 7.24
C TRP A 13 -17.35 -22.39 6.69
N ARG A 14 -17.46 -23.39 7.59
CA ARG A 14 -18.00 -24.71 7.24
C ARG A 14 -19.51 -24.56 7.16
N ALA A 15 -20.07 -24.54 5.95
CA ALA A 15 -21.49 -24.85 5.79
C ALA A 15 -21.65 -26.36 5.95
N THR A 16 -22.24 -26.80 7.05
CA THR A 16 -22.75 -28.17 7.20
C THR A 16 -23.94 -28.34 6.26
N SER A 17 -23.84 -29.30 5.34
CA SER A 17 -24.93 -29.73 4.48
C SER A 17 -25.96 -30.54 5.28
N THR A 18 -27.18 -30.05 5.43
CA THR A 18 -28.41 -30.85 5.52
C THR A 18 -29.63 -29.96 5.33
N SER A 19 -30.25 -30.00 4.16
CA SER A 19 -31.71 -30.16 3.93
C SER A 19 -32.08 -29.74 2.50
N GLN A 20 -32.85 -30.62 1.85
CA GLN A 20 -33.39 -30.48 0.49
C GLN A 20 -34.50 -29.42 0.40
N PRO A 21 -34.83 -28.96 -0.82
CA PRO A 21 -35.79 -27.88 -1.04
C PRO A 21 -37.23 -28.41 -1.01
N THR A 22 -38.11 -27.65 -0.36
CA THR A 22 -39.55 -27.67 -0.64
C THR A 22 -39.94 -26.27 -1.09
N GLY A 23 -40.43 -26.17 -2.32
CA GLY A 23 -40.99 -24.93 -2.84
C GLY A 23 -42.29 -24.58 -2.13
N ASP A 24 -42.62 -23.29 -2.11
CA ASP A 24 -43.87 -22.84 -2.70
C ASP A 24 -43.79 -21.35 -3.01
N ASP A 25 -44.35 -21.00 -4.17
CA ASP A 25 -44.56 -19.64 -4.64
C ASP A 25 -45.68 -18.95 -3.82
N THR A 26 -45.60 -17.63 -3.61
CA THR A 26 -46.69 -16.67 -3.90
C THR A 26 -46.41 -15.24 -3.40
N VAL A 27 -46.24 -14.33 -4.38
CA VAL A 27 -46.94 -13.04 -4.59
C VAL A 27 -47.44 -12.21 -3.38
N ALA A 28 -46.94 -10.97 -3.24
CA ALA A 28 -47.72 -9.72 -3.02
C ALA A 28 -46.77 -8.49 -3.05
N ARG A 29 -46.72 -7.70 -4.14
CA ARG A 29 -47.39 -6.39 -4.35
C ARG A 29 -47.20 -5.31 -3.25
N GLY A 30 -46.37 -4.30 -3.58
CA GLY A 30 -46.71 -2.86 -3.59
C GLY A 30 -46.78 -2.04 -2.28
N LEU A 31 -45.78 -1.15 -2.09
CA LEU A 31 -45.77 0.31 -1.74
C LEU A 31 -46.73 0.88 -0.64
N PRO A 32 -46.55 2.11 -0.06
CA PRO A 32 -45.49 3.15 -0.19
C PRO A 32 -45.06 3.87 1.13
N PHE A 33 -44.19 4.86 0.94
CA PHE A 33 -43.75 5.98 1.78
C PHE A 33 -44.78 6.69 2.70
N ALA A 34 -44.25 7.09 3.88
CA ALA A 34 -44.47 8.34 4.64
C ALA A 34 -45.87 8.74 5.17
N SER A 35 -45.99 8.92 6.51
CA SER A 35 -46.75 10.01 7.17
C SER A 35 -46.65 10.00 8.72
N ILE A 36 -46.10 11.09 9.29
CA ILE A 36 -46.60 11.95 10.41
C ILE A 36 -46.67 11.43 11.88
N MET A 37 -45.70 11.89 12.70
CA MET A 37 -45.77 12.87 13.83
C MET A 37 -46.85 12.81 14.97
N ARG A 38 -46.35 13.08 16.21
CA ARG A 38 -47.00 13.54 17.50
C ARG A 38 -47.58 12.43 18.41
N SER A 39 -47.47 12.39 19.74
CA SER A 39 -46.93 13.23 20.86
C SER A 39 -46.73 12.28 22.06
N PHE A 40 -45.87 12.52 23.05
CA PHE A 40 -46.17 13.25 24.29
C PHE A 40 -44.88 13.64 25.04
N ALA A 41 -44.86 14.87 25.55
CA ALA A 41 -43.84 15.46 26.40
C ALA A 41 -44.20 15.31 27.89
N GLY A 42 -43.18 15.37 28.78
CA GLY A 42 -43.42 15.59 30.22
C GLY A 42 -42.18 15.50 31.14
N VAL A 43 -41.50 16.65 31.33
CA VAL A 43 -40.88 17.17 32.59
C VAL A 43 -39.74 16.34 33.23
N ALA A 44 -38.50 16.83 33.40
CA ALA A 44 -38.16 17.90 34.35
C ALA A 44 -36.79 18.57 34.08
N PHE A 45 -36.78 19.88 34.32
CA PHE A 45 -35.64 20.79 34.38
C PHE A 45 -34.73 20.50 35.60
N VAL A 46 -33.42 20.39 35.39
CA VAL A 46 -32.41 20.76 36.38
C VAL A 46 -31.39 21.66 35.68
N VAL A 47 -31.43 22.94 36.00
CA VAL A 47 -30.45 23.95 35.60
C VAL A 47 -29.21 23.74 36.45
N ILE A 48 -28.14 23.22 35.87
CA ILE A 48 -26.79 23.42 36.41
C ILE A 48 -26.07 24.40 35.47
N LEU A 49 -25.91 25.62 35.98
CA LEU A 49 -24.91 26.59 35.54
C LEU A 49 -23.52 25.94 35.70
N VAL A 50 -23.05 25.23 34.67
CA VAL A 50 -21.62 25.03 34.46
C VAL A 50 -21.19 26.08 33.47
N LEU A 51 -20.38 27.01 33.97
CA LEU A 51 -19.68 28.05 33.25
C LEU A 51 -19.27 27.58 31.85
N PHE A 52 -19.60 28.39 30.84
CA PHE A 52 -19.00 28.33 29.52
C PHE A 52 -17.49 28.55 29.62
N LEU A 53 -16.76 27.54 30.07
CA LEU A 53 -15.39 27.34 29.63
C LEU A 53 -15.52 26.97 28.16
N HIS A 54 -15.48 27.99 27.31
CA HIS A 54 -15.07 27.79 25.94
C HIS A 54 -13.82 26.92 26.03
N PRO A 55 -13.72 25.78 25.32
CA PRO A 55 -12.40 25.32 24.99
C PRO A 55 -11.83 26.50 24.22
N GLU A 56 -10.93 27.25 24.85
CA GLU A 56 -9.97 28.04 24.12
C GLU A 56 -9.46 27.06 23.08
N LYS A 57 -9.83 27.31 21.83
CA LYS A 57 -9.00 26.87 20.72
C LYS A 57 -7.64 27.40 21.11
N ILE A 58 -6.78 26.54 21.63
CA ILE A 58 -5.35 26.76 21.56
C ILE A 58 -5.10 26.72 20.06
N CYS A 59 -5.33 27.86 19.42
CA CYS A 59 -4.75 28.19 18.14
C CYS A 59 -3.27 28.26 18.46
N VAL A 60 -2.59 27.11 18.41
CA VAL A 60 -1.16 27.08 18.18
C VAL A 60 -1.00 27.67 16.77
N SER A 61 -0.96 29.00 16.72
CA SER A 61 -0.46 29.77 15.58
C SER A 61 1.06 29.69 15.62
N GLY A 62 1.58 28.48 15.50
CA GLY A 62 2.93 28.30 15.01
C GLY A 62 2.84 28.47 13.51
N GLU A 63 3.38 29.55 12.98
CA GLU A 63 3.64 29.62 11.55
C GLU A 63 4.59 28.46 11.23
N ASP A 64 4.09 27.42 10.55
CA ASP A 64 4.89 26.24 10.24
C ASP A 64 6.19 26.68 9.57
N GLU A 65 7.33 26.38 10.20
CA GLU A 65 8.63 26.90 9.76
C GLU A 65 8.90 26.43 8.33
N LYS A 66 8.94 27.38 7.38
CA LYS A 66 9.14 27.11 5.96
C LYS A 66 10.55 26.59 5.69
N THR A 67 10.67 25.76 4.66
CA THR A 67 11.96 25.21 4.20
C THR A 67 12.01 25.24 2.69
N ILE A 68 13.12 25.70 2.10
CA ILE A 68 13.28 25.77 0.64
C ILE A 68 14.41 24.84 0.21
N VAL A 69 14.15 24.04 -0.82
CA VAL A 69 15.13 23.21 -1.52
C VAL A 69 15.26 23.69 -2.95
N LYS A 70 16.49 23.73 -3.48
CA LYS A 70 16.76 24.11 -4.86
C LYS A 70 17.01 22.86 -5.70
N THR A 71 16.32 22.77 -6.84
CA THR A 71 16.53 21.73 -7.85
C THR A 71 16.84 22.39 -9.20
N ASN A 72 17.22 21.60 -10.20
CA ASN A 72 17.33 22.07 -11.59
C ASN A 72 15.97 22.39 -12.24
N LEU A 73 14.84 22.03 -11.62
CA LEU A 73 13.50 22.41 -12.08
C LEU A 73 13.02 23.74 -11.47
N GLY A 74 13.68 24.23 -10.42
CA GLY A 74 13.29 25.43 -9.68
C GLY A 74 13.37 25.22 -8.17
N GLU A 75 12.94 26.24 -7.42
CA GLU A 75 12.86 26.18 -5.95
C GLU A 75 11.57 25.49 -5.51
N ILE A 76 11.63 24.72 -4.42
CA ILE A 76 10.48 24.01 -3.84
C ILE A 76 10.38 24.42 -2.37
N GLU A 77 9.25 25.01 -1.99
CA GLU A 77 8.94 25.42 -0.63
C GLU A 77 8.11 24.35 0.08
N GLY A 78 8.64 23.79 1.16
CA GLY A 78 7.95 22.87 2.06
C GLY A 78 7.79 23.44 3.47
N VAL A 79 7.39 22.58 4.39
CA VAL A 79 7.18 22.93 5.81
C VAL A 79 7.93 21.98 6.73
N LYS A 80 8.38 22.47 7.90
CA LYS A 80 8.88 21.61 8.97
C LYS A 80 7.73 21.17 9.87
N LEU A 81 7.68 19.87 10.15
CA LEU A 81 6.67 19.23 10.98
C LEU A 81 7.32 18.36 12.05
N LYS A 82 6.50 17.81 12.95
CA LYS A 82 6.93 16.92 14.03
C LYS A 82 6.44 15.50 13.78
N SER A 83 7.35 14.53 13.91
CA SER A 83 7.02 13.11 13.87
C SER A 83 6.21 12.71 15.11
N ARG A 84 5.73 11.46 15.12
CA ARG A 84 5.04 10.87 16.27
C ARG A 84 5.84 10.96 17.58
N LEU A 85 7.18 10.84 17.53
CA LEU A 85 8.05 11.00 18.70
C LEU A 85 8.57 12.43 18.90
N GLY A 86 7.98 13.43 18.25
CA GLY A 86 8.34 14.84 18.41
C GLY A 86 9.64 15.27 17.71
N LYS A 87 10.21 14.41 16.85
CA LYS A 87 11.41 14.77 16.05
C LYS A 87 10.99 15.68 14.90
N SER A 88 11.77 16.74 14.66
CA SER A 88 11.54 17.60 13.50
C SER A 88 11.86 16.86 12.19
N TYR A 89 11.06 17.09 11.16
CA TYR A 89 11.34 16.67 9.78
C TYR A 89 10.82 17.71 8.79
N HIS A 90 11.34 17.69 7.57
CA HIS A 90 10.94 18.50 6.44
C HIS A 90 9.94 17.74 5.56
N SER A 91 8.87 18.41 5.16
CA SER A 91 7.76 17.87 4.38
C SER A 91 7.55 18.70 3.12
N PHE A 92 7.66 18.05 1.96
CA PHE A 92 7.36 18.64 0.66
C PHE A 92 6.28 17.80 0.00
N ARG A 93 5.09 18.34 -0.19
CA ARG A 93 3.90 17.62 -0.65
C ARG A 93 3.37 18.19 -1.95
N GLY A 94 2.73 17.36 -2.76
CA GLY A 94 2.08 17.79 -3.99
C GLY A 94 3.03 18.25 -5.09
N ILE A 95 4.28 17.77 -5.13
CA ILE A 95 5.25 18.13 -6.18
C ILE A 95 4.86 17.43 -7.50
N ARG A 96 4.82 18.18 -8.60
CA ARG A 96 4.62 17.60 -9.94
C ARG A 96 5.87 16.87 -10.41
N TYR A 97 5.74 15.59 -10.76
CA TYR A 97 6.82 14.84 -11.41
C TYR A 97 6.62 14.67 -12.92
N ALA A 98 5.44 15.01 -13.43
CA ALA A 98 5.06 14.91 -14.84
C ALA A 98 4.05 16.02 -15.19
N LYS A 99 3.89 16.29 -16.48
CA LYS A 99 2.82 17.18 -16.99
C LYS A 99 1.44 16.63 -16.66
N SER A 100 0.45 17.51 -16.56
CA SER A 100 -0.96 17.12 -16.36
C SER A 100 -1.40 16.16 -17.49
N PRO A 101 -1.88 14.94 -17.17
CA PRO A 101 -2.27 13.96 -18.18
C PRO A 101 -3.71 14.22 -18.69
N THR A 102 -4.03 15.48 -18.98
CA THR A 102 -5.33 15.94 -19.47
C THR A 102 -5.32 16.11 -20.98
N ASP A 103 -6.51 16.32 -21.56
CA ASP A 103 -6.68 16.60 -23.00
C ASP A 103 -6.01 15.54 -23.88
N ARG A 104 -5.03 15.94 -24.70
CA ARG A 104 -4.31 15.06 -25.63
C ARG A 104 -3.35 14.10 -24.92
N LEU A 105 -3.01 14.37 -23.65
CA LEU A 105 -2.17 13.50 -22.82
C LEU A 105 -2.99 12.46 -22.03
N ARG A 106 -4.33 12.55 -22.08
CA ARG A 106 -5.19 11.51 -21.48
C ARG A 106 -4.91 10.16 -22.15
N PHE A 107 -4.72 9.12 -21.34
CA PHE A 107 -4.34 7.75 -21.73
C PHE A 107 -2.94 7.59 -22.36
N GLN A 108 -2.18 8.67 -22.57
CA GLN A 108 -0.83 8.64 -23.13
C GLN A 108 0.22 8.38 -22.05
N ALA A 109 1.44 8.05 -22.47
CA ALA A 109 2.58 8.00 -21.55
C ALA A 109 2.79 9.38 -20.89
N PRO A 110 3.21 9.44 -19.61
CA PRO A 110 3.50 10.71 -18.95
C PRO A 110 4.69 11.39 -19.61
N GLU A 111 4.62 12.72 -19.70
CA GLU A 111 5.74 13.55 -20.10
C GLU A 111 6.42 14.18 -18.86
N PRO A 112 7.75 14.34 -18.87
CA PRO A 112 8.47 15.03 -17.79
C PRO A 112 7.91 16.43 -17.54
N VAL A 113 7.87 16.85 -16.28
CA VAL A 113 7.46 18.21 -15.90
C VAL A 113 8.46 19.25 -16.42
N ASP A 114 7.96 20.40 -16.84
CA ASP A 114 8.80 21.54 -17.23
C ASP A 114 9.33 22.27 -15.98
N PRO A 115 10.51 22.92 -16.05
CA PRO A 115 10.96 23.81 -15.00
C PRO A 115 9.94 24.93 -14.73
N TRP A 116 9.83 25.35 -13.46
CA TRP A 116 8.94 26.42 -13.04
C TRP A 116 9.72 27.67 -12.61
N THR A 117 9.05 28.82 -12.74
CA THR A 117 9.58 30.11 -12.27
C THR A 117 9.09 30.39 -10.86
N GLY A 118 9.99 30.82 -9.98
CA GLY A 118 9.69 31.07 -8.57
C GLY A 118 9.73 29.81 -7.71
N ALA A 119 9.26 29.92 -6.46
CA ALA A 119 9.17 28.78 -5.55
C ALA A 119 7.84 28.03 -5.74
N TYR A 120 7.93 26.73 -5.99
CA TYR A 120 6.77 25.84 -6.03
C TYR A 120 6.26 25.60 -4.61
N ASP A 121 4.99 25.91 -4.36
CA ASP A 121 4.34 25.63 -3.08
C ASP A 121 4.11 24.12 -2.93
N ALA A 122 4.98 23.47 -2.15
CA ALA A 122 4.87 22.09 -1.73
C ALA A 122 4.54 21.98 -0.23
N THR A 123 3.82 22.96 0.32
CA THR A 123 3.44 22.94 1.75
C THR A 123 2.25 22.02 2.03
N LYS A 124 1.49 21.62 1.00
CA LYS A 124 0.22 20.87 1.11
C LYS A 124 0.15 19.73 0.09
N ASP A 125 -0.69 18.74 0.36
CA ASP A 125 -0.96 17.67 -0.61
C ASP A 125 -1.59 18.23 -1.89
N GLY A 126 -1.29 17.56 -3.01
CA GLY A 126 -2.01 17.75 -4.27
C GLY A 126 -3.30 16.93 -4.33
N PRO A 127 -4.08 17.05 -5.43
CA PRO A 127 -5.29 16.26 -5.61
C PRO A 127 -4.97 14.77 -5.78
N GLN A 128 -5.89 13.91 -5.35
CA GLN A 128 -5.83 12.49 -5.68
C GLN A 128 -6.29 12.23 -7.12
N CYS A 129 -5.88 11.10 -7.70
CA CYS A 129 -6.37 10.70 -9.01
C CYS A 129 -7.86 10.32 -8.95
N PRO A 130 -8.62 10.50 -10.05
CA PRO A 130 -10.03 10.17 -10.10
C PRO A 130 -10.26 8.69 -9.79
N GLN A 131 -11.16 8.41 -8.86
CA GLN A 131 -11.44 7.06 -8.38
C GLN A 131 -12.87 6.94 -7.83
N PRO A 132 -13.42 5.73 -7.65
CA PRO A 132 -14.70 5.57 -6.95
C PRO A 132 -14.59 6.16 -5.55
N SER A 133 -15.34 7.24 -5.29
CA SER A 133 -15.22 8.00 -4.04
C SER A 133 -15.59 7.15 -2.82
N PHE A 134 -14.70 7.10 -1.82
CA PHE A 134 -15.00 6.51 -0.51
C PHE A 134 -15.76 7.49 0.41
N ASN A 135 -15.65 8.79 0.12
CA ASN A 135 -16.14 9.91 0.92
C ASN A 135 -15.68 11.21 0.21
N GLY A 136 -16.60 12.01 -0.33
CA GLY A 136 -16.30 13.18 -1.18
C GLY A 136 -15.58 14.37 -0.52
N ALA A 137 -14.79 14.13 0.54
CA ALA A 137 -14.04 15.13 1.28
C ALA A 137 -12.64 15.42 0.70
N ILE A 138 -12.09 14.55 -0.15
CA ILE A 138 -10.76 14.72 -0.75
C ILE A 138 -10.91 15.22 -2.19
N VAL A 139 -10.14 16.25 -2.56
CA VAL A 139 -10.15 16.82 -3.92
C VAL A 139 -9.57 15.82 -4.92
N GLU A 140 -10.35 15.50 -5.94
CA GLU A 140 -9.93 14.65 -7.07
C GLU A 140 -9.69 15.49 -8.33
N SER A 141 -8.69 15.12 -9.12
CA SER A 141 -8.40 15.76 -10.41
C SER A 141 -7.62 14.81 -11.32
N GLU A 142 -7.82 14.87 -12.63
CA GLU A 142 -6.92 14.18 -13.58
C GLU A 142 -5.48 14.71 -13.50
N ASP A 143 -5.32 15.96 -13.07
CA ASP A 143 -4.03 16.56 -12.79
C ASP A 143 -3.45 16.07 -11.44
N CYS A 144 -3.29 14.75 -11.31
CA CYS A 144 -2.92 14.08 -10.07
C CYS A 144 -1.49 13.52 -10.03
N LEU A 145 -0.67 13.69 -11.08
CA LEU A 145 0.70 13.17 -11.12
C LEU A 145 1.60 13.94 -10.15
N ARG A 146 1.51 13.57 -8.88
CA ARG A 146 2.11 14.23 -7.73
C ARG A 146 2.91 13.26 -6.89
N LEU A 147 3.96 13.75 -6.25
CA LEU A 147 4.69 13.03 -5.22
C LEU A 147 4.93 13.91 -4.00
N ASN A 148 5.17 13.24 -2.88
CA ASN A 148 5.55 13.85 -1.62
C ASN A 148 6.93 13.32 -1.21
N ILE A 149 7.76 14.18 -0.61
CA ILE A 149 9.09 13.85 -0.11
C ILE A 149 9.17 14.30 1.35
N TYR A 150 9.60 13.39 2.21
CA TYR A 150 9.77 13.62 3.64
C TYR A 150 11.18 13.21 4.07
N THR A 151 11.86 14.08 4.82
CA THR A 151 13.24 13.85 5.26
C THR A 151 13.50 14.55 6.58
N LYS A 152 14.40 14.03 7.42
CA LYS A 152 14.78 14.71 8.67
C LYS A 152 15.68 15.91 8.44
N GLU A 153 16.51 15.86 7.41
CA GLU A 153 17.53 16.86 7.14
C GLU A 153 17.56 17.17 5.64
N VAL A 154 17.76 18.44 5.32
CA VAL A 154 18.04 18.92 3.98
C VAL A 154 19.48 19.46 3.93
N PRO A 155 20.18 19.36 2.78
CA PRO A 155 21.56 19.79 2.69
C PRO A 155 21.68 21.30 2.95
N LYS A 156 22.65 21.70 3.77
CA LYS A 156 22.97 23.11 4.00
C LYS A 156 23.91 23.58 2.89
N ASN A 157 23.59 24.69 2.22
CA ASN A 157 24.38 25.21 1.08
C ASN A 157 24.60 24.19 -0.04
N GLY A 158 23.63 23.30 -0.29
CA GLY A 158 23.67 22.34 -1.40
C GLY A 158 24.57 21.12 -1.18
N SER A 159 25.11 20.89 0.02
CA SER A 159 25.85 19.67 0.37
C SER A 159 25.51 19.14 1.76
N PHE A 160 25.60 17.82 1.95
CA PHE A 160 25.60 17.21 3.28
C PHE A 160 27.02 17.16 3.82
N PRO A 161 27.22 17.42 5.13
CA PRO A 161 28.49 17.09 5.77
C PRO A 161 28.88 15.64 5.46
N ASN A 162 30.11 15.44 4.97
CA ASN A 162 30.68 14.13 4.61
C ASN A 162 29.88 13.32 3.58
N ASN A 163 29.05 13.97 2.74
CA ASN A 163 28.20 13.29 1.75
C ASN A 163 27.29 12.21 2.37
N ASN A 164 26.81 12.46 3.60
CA ASN A 164 25.97 11.54 4.38
C ASN A 164 24.51 11.53 3.87
N LEU A 165 24.31 11.18 2.60
CA LEU A 165 23.01 10.98 1.99
C LEU A 165 22.31 9.75 2.59
N LYS A 166 20.97 9.79 2.64
CA LYS A 166 20.15 8.77 3.31
C LYS A 166 19.50 7.83 2.30
N PRO A 167 19.28 6.55 2.67
CA PRO A 167 18.52 5.65 1.82
C PRO A 167 17.10 6.18 1.58
N VAL A 168 16.62 5.99 0.36
CA VAL A 168 15.33 6.47 -0.10
C VAL A 168 14.33 5.33 -0.10
N LEU A 169 13.28 5.44 0.72
CA LEU A 169 12.11 4.58 0.67
C LEU A 169 11.10 5.17 -0.30
N PHE A 170 10.90 4.52 -1.44
CA PHE A 170 9.94 4.94 -2.46
C PHE A 170 8.68 4.08 -2.37
N TYR A 171 7.61 4.69 -1.88
CA TYR A 171 6.34 4.04 -1.61
C TYR A 171 5.36 4.18 -2.77
N ILE A 172 4.87 3.04 -3.27
CA ILE A 172 3.77 2.98 -4.23
C ILE A 172 2.54 2.45 -3.49
N HIS A 173 1.51 3.29 -3.39
CA HIS A 173 0.30 2.95 -2.63
C HIS A 173 -0.46 1.75 -3.25
N PRO A 174 -1.16 0.95 -2.41
CA PRO A 174 -2.04 -0.14 -2.84
C PRO A 174 -3.30 0.36 -3.55
N GLY A 175 -4.26 -0.52 -3.79
CA GLY A 175 -5.64 -0.16 -4.18
C GLY A 175 -6.12 -0.82 -5.46
N GLY A 176 -5.55 -1.98 -5.81
CA GLY A 176 -5.95 -2.75 -6.98
C GLY A 176 -5.83 -1.98 -8.31
N PHE A 177 -5.02 -0.92 -8.34
CA PHE A 177 -4.90 0.04 -9.45
C PHE A 177 -6.15 0.88 -9.75
N TYR A 178 -7.14 0.94 -8.84
CA TYR A 178 -8.36 1.74 -9.01
C TYR A 178 -8.70 2.64 -7.82
N ALA A 179 -7.96 2.55 -6.71
CA ALA A 179 -8.24 3.25 -5.46
C ALA A 179 -6.96 3.69 -4.72
N PHE A 180 -7.17 4.50 -3.69
CA PHE A 180 -6.20 5.12 -2.80
C PHE A 180 -5.34 6.21 -3.46
N SER A 181 -4.43 6.77 -2.67
CA SER A 181 -3.64 7.94 -3.01
C SER A 181 -2.40 8.02 -2.13
N GLY A 182 -1.30 8.57 -2.64
CA GLY A 182 -0.05 8.83 -1.91
C GLY A 182 -0.09 10.06 -1.01
N ILE A 183 -1.25 10.71 -0.84
CA ILE A 183 -1.42 11.87 0.05
C ILE A 183 -1.08 11.55 1.50
N SER A 184 -0.62 12.58 2.23
CA SER A 184 -0.15 12.43 3.60
C SER A 184 -1.22 11.93 4.58
N ALA A 185 -2.50 12.24 4.34
CA ALA A 185 -3.59 11.77 5.20
C ALA A 185 -3.87 10.26 5.11
N MET A 186 -3.34 9.58 4.09
CA MET A 186 -3.63 8.16 3.82
C MET A 186 -2.42 7.27 4.07
N PHE A 187 -1.26 7.61 3.49
CA PHE A 187 -0.01 6.88 3.70
C PHE A 187 1.09 7.86 4.07
N GLY A 188 0.84 8.57 5.17
CA GLY A 188 1.71 9.61 5.67
C GLY A 188 3.05 9.12 6.21
N PRO A 189 3.91 10.07 6.61
CA PRO A 189 5.29 9.81 6.96
C PRO A 189 5.48 9.47 8.45
N GLU A 190 4.41 9.35 9.23
CA GLU A 190 4.41 9.47 10.70
C GLU A 190 5.33 8.45 11.37
N PHE A 191 5.40 7.22 10.84
CA PHE A 191 6.22 6.14 11.39
C PHE A 191 7.66 6.15 10.89
N PHE A 192 7.90 6.65 9.67
CA PHE A 192 9.24 6.65 9.07
C PHE A 192 10.06 7.90 9.40
N MET A 193 9.42 9.02 9.74
CA MET A 193 10.14 10.25 10.15
C MET A 193 10.76 10.17 11.55
N ASP A 194 10.55 9.06 12.26
CA ASP A 194 11.35 8.71 13.43
C ASP A 194 12.71 8.07 13.06
N ARG A 195 12.89 7.66 11.79
CA ARG A 195 14.06 6.98 11.21
C ARG A 195 14.88 7.90 10.31
N ASP A 196 16.13 7.52 10.05
CA ASP A 196 17.07 8.33 9.28
C ASP A 196 17.03 7.94 7.79
N VAL A 197 15.93 8.28 7.13
CA VAL A 197 15.64 7.94 5.73
C VAL A 197 14.94 9.09 5.03
N VAL A 198 14.95 9.08 3.69
CA VAL A 198 14.03 9.88 2.88
C VAL A 198 12.84 8.99 2.50
N LEU A 199 11.62 9.40 2.81
CA LEU A 199 10.40 8.74 2.36
C LEU A 199 9.82 9.51 1.18
N VAL A 200 9.50 8.79 0.10
CA VAL A 200 8.76 9.31 -1.04
C VAL A 200 7.44 8.57 -1.15
N THR A 201 6.33 9.29 -1.32
CA THR A 201 5.03 8.70 -1.69
C THR A 201 4.59 9.31 -3.02
N ILE A 202 3.89 8.54 -3.85
CA ILE A 202 3.48 8.99 -5.18
C ILE A 202 2.00 8.74 -5.42
N ASN A 203 1.38 9.60 -6.22
CA ASN A 203 0.17 9.28 -6.96
C ASN A 203 0.56 8.74 -8.35
N TYR A 204 -0.25 7.88 -8.92
CA TYR A 204 -0.16 7.42 -10.32
C TYR A 204 -1.58 7.24 -10.86
N ARG A 205 -1.80 7.34 -12.18
CA ARG A 205 -3.16 7.20 -12.74
C ARG A 205 -3.77 5.85 -12.42
N LEU A 206 -5.06 5.88 -12.08
CA LEU A 206 -5.86 4.74 -11.65
C LEU A 206 -6.95 4.39 -12.68
N GLY A 207 -7.53 3.21 -12.55
CA GLY A 207 -8.66 2.74 -13.34
C GLY A 207 -8.42 2.83 -14.85
N SER A 208 -9.46 3.22 -15.58
CA SER A 208 -9.38 3.39 -17.04
C SER A 208 -8.37 4.48 -17.45
N LEU A 209 -8.20 5.55 -16.66
CA LEU A 209 -7.25 6.62 -16.96
C LEU A 209 -5.80 6.14 -16.96
N GLY A 210 -5.47 5.15 -16.11
CA GLY A 210 -4.12 4.58 -16.03
C GLY A 210 -3.91 3.34 -16.89
N TYR A 211 -4.95 2.55 -17.15
CA TYR A 211 -4.77 1.17 -17.64
C TYR A 211 -5.64 0.79 -18.84
N LEU A 212 -6.41 1.72 -19.41
CA LEU A 212 -7.07 1.48 -20.69
C LEU A 212 -6.05 1.13 -21.77
N SER A 213 -6.34 0.11 -22.57
CA SER A 213 -5.57 -0.25 -23.76
C SER A 213 -6.54 -0.60 -24.88
N THR A 214 -6.37 0.04 -26.03
CA THR A 214 -7.13 -0.25 -27.25
C THR A 214 -6.28 -1.01 -28.28
N GLY A 215 -5.03 -1.35 -27.96
CA GLY A 215 -4.08 -1.93 -28.91
C GLY A 215 -3.65 -0.96 -30.01
N THR A 216 -3.93 0.34 -29.84
CA THR A 216 -3.56 1.41 -30.79
C THR A 216 -2.69 2.47 -30.11
N LYS A 217 -2.14 3.39 -30.90
CA LYS A 217 -1.34 4.51 -30.40
C LYS A 217 -2.11 5.48 -29.50
N ASP A 218 -3.44 5.56 -29.65
CA ASP A 218 -4.27 6.52 -28.91
C ASP A 218 -4.48 6.07 -27.45
N SER A 219 -4.31 4.78 -27.17
CA SER A 219 -4.31 4.22 -25.82
C SER A 219 -3.49 2.91 -25.81
N PRO A 220 -2.15 3.00 -25.68
CA PRO A 220 -1.26 1.85 -25.79
C PRO A 220 -1.22 0.98 -24.51
N GLY A 221 -1.96 1.37 -23.46
CA GLY A 221 -1.93 0.69 -22.17
C GLY A 221 -0.79 1.11 -21.24
N ASN A 222 -0.94 0.69 -19.98
CA ASN A 222 0.05 0.80 -18.91
C ASN A 222 0.52 2.24 -18.63
N ALA A 223 -0.35 3.23 -18.83
CA ALA A 223 -0.07 4.63 -18.48
C ALA A 223 0.28 4.77 -16.99
N GLY A 224 -0.48 4.14 -16.09
CA GLY A 224 -0.22 4.15 -14.64
C GLY A 224 1.12 3.53 -14.24
N TYR A 225 1.57 2.45 -14.90
CA TYR A 225 2.92 1.92 -14.68
C TYR A 225 4.01 2.87 -15.21
N LYS A 226 3.76 3.52 -16.36
CA LYS A 226 4.69 4.52 -16.91
C LYS A 226 4.78 5.75 -16.00
N ASP A 227 3.70 6.12 -15.31
CA ASP A 227 3.70 7.17 -14.29
C ASP A 227 4.63 6.83 -13.12
N GLN A 228 4.56 5.60 -12.61
CA GLN A 228 5.47 5.11 -11.56
C GLN A 228 6.94 5.16 -12.00
N VAL A 229 7.23 4.79 -13.25
CA VAL A 229 8.57 4.91 -13.83
C VAL A 229 9.01 6.37 -13.96
N MET A 230 8.11 7.29 -14.35
CA MET A 230 8.40 8.72 -14.44
C MET A 230 8.72 9.32 -13.06
N ALA A 231 7.93 8.97 -12.05
CA ALA A 231 8.19 9.39 -10.67
C ALA A 231 9.52 8.83 -10.14
N LEU A 232 9.88 7.59 -10.47
CA LEU A 232 11.19 7.03 -10.12
C LEU A 232 12.36 7.77 -10.77
N LYS A 233 12.22 8.13 -12.05
CA LYS A 233 13.23 8.95 -12.76
C LYS A 233 13.37 10.32 -12.10
N PHE A 234 12.26 10.98 -11.78
CA PHE A 234 12.26 12.24 -11.04
C PHE A 234 13.03 12.12 -9.72
N ILE A 235 12.73 11.08 -8.91
CA ILE A 235 13.43 10.88 -7.64
C ILE A 235 14.92 10.61 -7.85
N ARG A 236 15.29 9.73 -8.78
CA ARG A 236 16.71 9.50 -9.11
C ARG A 236 17.44 10.79 -9.46
N ASP A 237 16.80 11.69 -10.20
CA ASP A 237 17.43 12.90 -10.72
C ASP A 237 17.46 14.07 -9.70
N HIS A 238 16.60 14.06 -8.67
CA HIS A 238 16.43 15.20 -7.77
C HIS A 238 16.55 14.90 -6.27
N VAL A 239 16.51 13.64 -5.83
CA VAL A 239 16.38 13.31 -4.39
C VAL A 239 17.59 13.72 -3.55
N SER A 240 18.77 13.89 -4.15
CA SER A 240 19.94 14.42 -3.45
C SER A 240 19.74 15.83 -2.90
N ALA A 241 18.92 16.66 -3.56
CA ALA A 241 18.54 17.97 -3.07
C ALA A 241 17.73 17.90 -1.76
N PHE A 242 17.08 16.76 -1.51
CA PHE A 242 16.31 16.44 -0.31
C PHE A 242 17.09 15.53 0.67
N GLY A 243 18.36 15.24 0.38
CA GLY A 243 19.20 14.38 1.20
C GLY A 243 19.06 12.89 1.02
N GLY A 244 18.43 12.45 -0.06
CA GLY A 244 18.42 11.05 -0.44
C GLY A 244 19.63 10.67 -1.29
N ASP A 245 20.08 9.42 -1.15
CA ASP A 245 21.06 8.80 -2.03
C ASP A 245 20.34 8.24 -3.28
N PRO A 246 20.60 8.78 -4.48
CA PRO A 246 19.97 8.31 -5.71
C PRO A 246 20.42 6.89 -6.10
N ASN A 247 21.49 6.37 -5.50
CA ASN A 247 21.97 5.01 -5.69
C ASN A 247 21.39 4.01 -4.69
N SER A 248 20.65 4.49 -3.68
CA SER A 248 20.03 3.66 -2.64
C SER A 248 18.52 3.91 -2.56
N ILE A 249 17.80 3.48 -3.60
CA ILE A 249 16.34 3.60 -3.69
C ILE A 249 15.68 2.23 -3.50
N THR A 250 14.88 2.11 -2.44
CA THR A 250 14.12 0.91 -2.10
C THR A 250 12.63 1.11 -2.39
N LEU A 251 12.10 0.31 -3.31
CA LEU A 251 10.69 0.31 -3.66
C LEU A 251 9.88 -0.57 -2.71
N PHE A 252 8.77 -0.06 -2.17
CA PHE A 252 7.85 -0.86 -1.35
C PHE A 252 6.39 -0.49 -1.60
N GLY A 253 5.48 -1.45 -1.41
CA GLY A 253 4.04 -1.32 -1.69
C GLY A 253 3.25 -2.56 -1.26
N TYR A 254 1.93 -2.45 -1.23
CA TYR A 254 0.99 -3.49 -0.79
C TYR A 254 -0.15 -3.67 -1.82
N ASN A 255 -0.95 -4.73 -1.73
CA ASN A 255 -2.16 -4.91 -2.55
C ASN A 255 -3.42 -5.13 -1.69
N VAL A 256 -4.42 -4.26 -1.82
CA VAL A 256 -5.76 -4.47 -1.24
C VAL A 256 -6.76 -4.72 -2.37
N LEU A 257 -7.60 -5.74 -2.22
CA LEU A 257 -8.79 -5.97 -3.05
C LEU A 257 -10.03 -5.66 -2.22
N THR A 258 -10.80 -4.65 -2.59
CA THR A 258 -12.08 -4.30 -1.95
C THR A 258 -13.16 -4.17 -3.02
N ASN A 259 -13.91 -5.25 -3.29
CA ASN A 259 -15.06 -5.19 -4.18
C ASN A 259 -16.13 -6.22 -3.77
N ASP A 260 -17.24 -5.74 -3.23
CA ASP A 260 -18.35 -6.58 -2.76
C ASP A 260 -19.13 -7.25 -3.89
N THR A 261 -19.22 -6.59 -5.05
CA THR A 261 -19.85 -7.19 -6.25
C THR A 261 -18.98 -8.33 -6.77
N LEU A 262 -17.66 -8.10 -6.82
CA LEU A 262 -16.72 -9.15 -7.18
C LEU A 262 -16.85 -10.33 -6.21
N LYS A 263 -16.96 -10.09 -4.90
CA LYS A 263 -17.17 -11.15 -3.91
C LYS A 263 -18.45 -11.96 -4.16
N TYR A 264 -19.57 -11.30 -4.48
CA TYR A 264 -20.83 -11.98 -4.83
C TYR A 264 -20.69 -12.84 -6.08
N ASP A 265 -20.16 -12.26 -7.16
CA ASP A 265 -19.94 -12.95 -8.43
C ASP A 265 -18.97 -14.11 -8.29
N PHE A 266 -17.94 -13.94 -7.47
CA PHE A 266 -16.97 -14.98 -7.17
C PHE A 266 -17.59 -16.16 -6.44
N ASP A 267 -18.61 -15.93 -5.60
CA ASP A 267 -19.32 -17.00 -4.92
C ASP A 267 -20.26 -17.77 -5.85
N LYS A 268 -21.01 -17.05 -6.70
CA LYS A 268 -22.04 -17.63 -7.57
C LYS A 268 -21.50 -18.20 -8.88
N ARG A 269 -20.46 -17.57 -9.43
CA ARG A 269 -19.94 -17.83 -10.79
C ARG A 269 -18.43 -18.06 -10.80
N PHE A 270 -17.93 -18.78 -9.78
CA PHE A 270 -16.49 -19.01 -9.59
C PHE A 270 -15.77 -19.47 -10.87
N SER A 271 -16.33 -20.43 -11.60
CA SER A 271 -15.67 -20.98 -12.80
C SER A 271 -15.55 -19.99 -13.96
N GLU A 272 -16.40 -18.97 -14.01
CA GLU A 272 -16.37 -17.89 -15.01
C GLU A 272 -15.43 -16.76 -14.58
N VAL A 273 -15.44 -16.44 -13.28
CA VAL A 273 -14.75 -15.26 -12.73
C VAL A 273 -13.31 -15.57 -12.33
N ALA A 274 -13.01 -16.77 -11.84
CA ALA A 274 -11.67 -17.16 -11.40
C ALA A 274 -10.59 -17.07 -12.49
N PRO A 275 -10.84 -17.46 -13.76
CA PRO A 275 -9.87 -17.23 -14.84
C PRO A 275 -9.51 -15.76 -15.03
N ILE A 276 -10.49 -14.86 -14.86
CA ILE A 276 -10.31 -13.41 -14.98
C ILE A 276 -9.48 -12.90 -13.80
N CYS A 277 -9.87 -13.26 -12.58
CA CYS A 277 -9.18 -12.79 -11.37
C CYS A 277 -7.76 -13.33 -11.22
N PHE A 278 -7.50 -14.56 -11.68
CA PHE A 278 -6.20 -15.22 -11.52
C PHE A 278 -5.42 -15.33 -12.83
N LEU A 279 -5.90 -14.66 -13.89
CA LEU A 279 -5.21 -14.47 -15.16
C LEU A 279 -4.78 -15.79 -15.84
N TYR A 280 -5.67 -16.79 -15.86
CA TYR A 280 -5.48 -18.00 -16.67
C TYR A 280 -6.51 -18.08 -17.80
N GLU A 281 -6.29 -19.00 -18.74
CA GLU A 281 -7.08 -19.12 -19.95
C GLU A 281 -8.57 -19.34 -19.65
N ARG A 282 -9.44 -18.82 -20.52
CA ARG A 282 -10.90 -18.94 -20.40
C ARG A 282 -11.43 -20.04 -21.30
N ASP A 283 -12.55 -20.62 -20.88
CA ASP A 283 -13.37 -21.50 -21.72
C ASP A 283 -12.66 -22.75 -22.28
N THR A 284 -11.69 -23.31 -21.54
CA THR A 284 -11.01 -24.57 -21.88
C THR A 284 -11.31 -25.66 -20.85
N GLU A 285 -11.16 -26.92 -21.23
CA GLU A 285 -11.27 -28.03 -20.27
C GLU A 285 -10.23 -27.95 -19.15
N ARG A 286 -9.03 -27.43 -19.45
CA ARG A 286 -8.00 -27.16 -18.46
C ARG A 286 -8.46 -26.10 -17.46
N SER A 287 -9.00 -24.97 -17.94
CA SER A 287 -9.44 -23.89 -17.07
C SER A 287 -10.63 -24.28 -16.19
N LYS A 288 -11.57 -25.08 -16.71
CA LYS A 288 -12.65 -25.68 -15.91
C LYS A 288 -12.10 -26.56 -14.79
N LYS A 289 -11.14 -27.44 -15.10
CA LYS A 289 -10.50 -28.33 -14.10
C LYS A 289 -9.73 -27.55 -13.04
N ILE A 290 -9.02 -26.49 -13.43
CA ILE A 290 -8.34 -25.57 -12.51
C ILE A 290 -9.39 -24.92 -11.58
N SER A 291 -10.42 -24.29 -12.15
CA SER A 291 -11.49 -23.63 -11.39
C SER A 291 -12.15 -24.57 -10.37
N GLN A 292 -12.49 -25.80 -10.78
CA GLN A 292 -13.09 -26.81 -9.89
C GLN A 292 -12.14 -27.21 -8.75
N THR A 293 -10.86 -27.41 -9.05
CA THR A 293 -9.84 -27.73 -8.05
C THR A 293 -9.69 -26.62 -7.03
N LEU A 294 -9.58 -25.38 -7.50
CA LEU A 294 -9.44 -24.19 -6.66
C LEU A 294 -10.67 -23.94 -5.78
N ARG A 295 -11.89 -24.15 -6.31
CA ARG A 295 -13.12 -24.04 -5.53
C ARG A 295 -13.20 -25.10 -4.42
N LYS A 296 -12.86 -26.36 -4.73
CA LYS A 296 -12.92 -27.48 -3.76
C LYS A 296 -11.90 -27.34 -2.63
N LYS A 297 -10.73 -26.77 -2.93
CA LYS A 297 -9.64 -26.56 -1.98
C LYS A 297 -9.62 -25.15 -1.38
N TYR A 298 -10.52 -24.26 -1.84
CA TYR A 298 -10.74 -22.89 -1.36
C TYR A 298 -9.42 -22.09 -1.18
N LEU A 299 -8.60 -22.07 -2.23
CA LEU A 299 -7.25 -21.51 -2.21
C LEU A 299 -7.19 -20.02 -2.64
N PHE A 300 -8.21 -19.22 -2.34
CA PHE A 300 -8.32 -17.84 -2.85
C PHE A 300 -7.17 -16.92 -2.40
N SER A 301 -6.77 -16.97 -1.13
CA SER A 301 -5.66 -16.12 -0.68
C SER A 301 -4.32 -16.55 -1.28
N ASP A 302 -4.17 -17.83 -1.63
CA ASP A 302 -2.98 -18.33 -2.30
C ASP A 302 -2.91 -17.83 -3.73
N SER A 303 -4.04 -17.86 -4.45
CA SER A 303 -4.12 -17.43 -5.85
C SER A 303 -3.86 -15.95 -6.02
N ALA A 304 -4.41 -15.13 -5.13
CA ALA A 304 -4.27 -13.69 -5.21
C ALA A 304 -2.84 -13.25 -4.83
N ILE A 305 -2.23 -13.92 -3.85
CA ILE A 305 -1.01 -13.41 -3.20
C ILE A 305 -0.04 -14.52 -2.77
N GLY A 306 -0.50 -15.47 -1.95
CA GLY A 306 0.40 -16.38 -1.24
C GLY A 306 1.32 -17.17 -2.18
N PHE A 307 0.75 -17.79 -3.21
CA PHE A 307 1.48 -18.63 -4.14
C PHE A 307 2.33 -17.82 -5.11
N SER A 308 1.81 -16.71 -5.65
CA SER A 308 2.55 -15.87 -6.59
C SER A 308 3.80 -15.27 -5.94
N VAL A 309 3.70 -14.81 -4.68
CA VAL A 309 4.85 -14.35 -3.89
C VAL A 309 5.83 -15.50 -3.61
N HIS A 310 5.33 -16.65 -3.16
CA HIS A 310 6.18 -17.82 -2.88
C HIS A 310 6.99 -18.25 -4.12
N ARG A 311 6.32 -18.35 -5.27
CA ARG A 311 6.96 -18.67 -6.54
C ARG A 311 7.96 -17.60 -6.97
N PHE A 312 7.62 -16.31 -6.80
CA PHE A 312 8.55 -15.23 -7.07
C PHE A 312 9.82 -15.34 -6.21
N VAL A 313 9.69 -15.62 -4.91
CA VAL A 313 10.82 -15.83 -3.99
C VAL A 313 11.71 -17.00 -4.45
N GLN A 314 11.13 -18.13 -4.83
CA GLN A 314 11.86 -19.28 -5.35
C GLN A 314 12.64 -18.98 -6.64
N LEU A 315 12.06 -18.18 -7.54
CA LEU A 315 12.73 -17.78 -8.78
C LEU A 315 13.80 -16.71 -8.53
N ALA A 316 13.50 -15.69 -7.74
CA ALA A 316 14.39 -14.58 -7.46
C ALA A 316 15.60 -14.99 -6.62
N SER A 317 15.44 -15.93 -5.68
CA SER A 317 16.52 -16.41 -4.80
C SER A 317 17.68 -17.09 -5.55
N ARG A 318 17.46 -17.50 -6.81
CA ARG A 318 18.51 -18.03 -7.70
C ARG A 318 19.47 -16.95 -8.20
N HIS A 319 19.07 -15.68 -8.13
CA HIS A 319 19.80 -14.55 -8.72
C HIS A 319 20.19 -13.50 -7.67
N THR A 320 19.52 -13.46 -6.52
CA THR A 320 19.81 -12.50 -5.45
C THR A 320 19.43 -13.06 -4.08
N LYS A 321 19.94 -12.45 -3.01
CA LYS A 321 19.47 -12.72 -1.65
C LYS A 321 18.03 -12.23 -1.51
N VAL A 322 17.16 -13.10 -1.02
CA VAL A 322 15.76 -12.79 -0.75
C VAL A 322 15.48 -13.04 0.73
N PHE A 323 14.91 -12.07 1.42
CA PHE A 323 14.48 -12.20 2.81
C PHE A 323 12.97 -12.43 2.83
N TYR A 324 12.55 -13.68 2.99
CA TYR A 324 11.14 -14.07 2.96
C TYR A 324 10.53 -14.08 4.36
N TYR A 325 9.36 -13.46 4.55
CA TYR A 325 8.66 -13.48 5.84
C TYR A 325 7.16 -13.69 5.70
N LYS A 326 6.57 -14.06 6.84
CA LYS A 326 5.13 -14.13 7.07
C LYS A 326 4.81 -13.31 8.31
N ASN A 327 4.02 -12.26 8.16
CA ASN A 327 3.57 -11.45 9.28
C ASN A 327 2.31 -12.05 9.90
N THR A 328 2.39 -12.53 11.13
CA THR A 328 1.29 -13.11 11.91
C THR A 328 0.84 -12.21 13.05
N PHE A 329 1.38 -10.99 13.15
CA PHE A 329 1.07 -10.02 14.20
C PHE A 329 -0.41 -9.59 14.20
N ARG A 330 -1.06 -9.70 15.36
CA ARG A 330 -2.45 -9.35 15.60
C ARG A 330 -2.56 -8.16 16.54
N GLY A 331 -2.68 -6.96 15.97
CA GLY A 331 -3.06 -5.74 16.69
C GLY A 331 -4.57 -5.50 16.67
N ARG A 332 -5.01 -4.47 17.41
CA ARG A 332 -6.41 -4.03 17.50
C ARG A 332 -6.99 -3.71 16.11
N TYR A 333 -6.20 -3.09 15.24
CA TYR A 333 -6.60 -2.71 13.88
C TYR A 333 -6.27 -3.74 12.82
N SER A 334 -5.73 -4.90 13.20
CA SER A 334 -5.31 -5.89 12.20
C SER A 334 -6.51 -6.57 11.53
N PHE A 335 -6.41 -6.83 10.23
CA PHE A 335 -7.48 -7.45 9.43
C PHE A 335 -7.61 -8.97 9.62
N PHE A 336 -6.90 -9.58 10.59
CA PHE A 336 -7.05 -11.02 10.92
C PHE A 336 -8.48 -11.41 11.31
N ASN A 337 -9.20 -10.48 11.93
CA ASN A 337 -10.65 -10.53 12.04
C ASN A 337 -11.15 -9.33 11.23
N TYR A 338 -12.05 -9.55 10.27
CA TYR A 338 -12.68 -8.50 9.47
C TYR A 338 -14.05 -8.16 10.09
N PRO A 339 -14.14 -7.36 11.17
CA PRO A 339 -15.41 -6.76 11.54
C PRO A 339 -15.72 -5.62 10.57
N GLU A 340 -17.01 -5.36 10.36
CA GLU A 340 -17.54 -4.42 9.37
C GLU A 340 -17.10 -2.95 9.59
N ASN A 341 -16.51 -2.62 10.74
CA ASN A 341 -16.23 -1.23 11.17
C ASN A 341 -14.74 -0.88 11.37
N LYS A 342 -13.79 -1.58 10.72
CA LYS A 342 -12.38 -1.18 10.79
C LYS A 342 -12.02 -0.16 9.72
N PRO A 343 -11.21 0.87 10.05
CA PRO A 343 -10.72 1.80 9.06
C PRO A 343 -9.80 1.09 8.06
N TYR A 344 -9.88 1.48 6.79
CA TYR A 344 -9.00 0.94 5.73
C TYR A 344 -7.53 1.33 5.93
N VAL A 345 -7.29 2.44 6.62
CA VAL A 345 -5.96 2.95 6.97
C VAL A 345 -5.79 2.83 8.48
N ALA A 346 -4.66 2.27 8.90
CA ALA A 346 -4.34 2.18 10.31
C ALA A 346 -4.13 3.59 10.90
N PRO A 347 -4.66 3.88 12.10
CA PRO A 347 -4.40 5.16 12.75
C PRO A 347 -2.94 5.26 13.20
N THR A 348 -2.52 6.47 13.56
CA THR A 348 -1.29 6.68 14.32
C THR A 348 -1.40 6.07 15.71
N PHE A 349 -0.30 5.51 16.20
CA PHE A 349 -0.23 4.86 17.51
C PHE A 349 0.49 5.75 18.55
N ALA A 350 -0.01 5.81 19.78
CA ALA A 350 0.69 6.42 20.91
C ALA A 350 1.82 5.50 21.43
N HIS A 351 2.78 6.02 22.20
CA HIS A 351 3.96 5.24 22.62
C HIS A 351 3.62 3.99 23.46
N ASP A 352 2.50 4.00 24.17
CA ASP A 352 2.00 2.94 25.04
C ASP A 352 1.05 1.96 24.33
N ASP A 353 0.75 2.18 23.05
CA ASP A 353 -0.11 1.27 22.29
C ASP A 353 0.56 -0.11 22.08
N PRO A 354 -0.20 -1.21 22.15
CA PRO A 354 0.35 -2.56 22.01
C PRO A 354 0.95 -2.83 20.62
N GLU A 355 0.61 -2.01 19.62
CA GLU A 355 1.17 -2.09 18.27
C GLU A 355 2.59 -1.50 18.15
N ILE A 356 3.03 -0.66 19.10
CA ILE A 356 4.30 0.08 18.97
C ILE A 356 5.49 -0.83 18.81
N LEU A 357 5.57 -1.93 19.55
CA LEU A 357 6.67 -2.87 19.39
C LEU A 357 6.81 -3.35 17.94
N ASN A 358 5.68 -3.64 17.28
CA ASN A 358 5.69 -4.05 15.88
C ASN A 358 6.02 -2.88 14.94
N VAL A 359 5.49 -1.68 15.18
CA VAL A 359 5.84 -0.47 14.40
C VAL A 359 7.35 -0.20 14.47
N GLU A 360 7.92 -0.24 15.67
CA GLU A 360 9.34 -0.01 15.93
C GLU A 360 10.23 -1.06 15.25
N ARG A 361 9.81 -2.33 15.25
CA ARG A 361 10.51 -3.42 14.54
C ARG A 361 10.40 -3.28 13.03
N MET A 362 9.19 -3.14 12.50
CA MET A 362 8.94 -3.10 11.05
C MET A 362 9.67 -1.92 10.42
N THR A 363 9.47 -0.70 10.93
CA THR A 363 10.14 0.49 10.39
C THR A 363 11.66 0.33 10.38
N ARG A 364 12.26 -0.17 11.47
CA ARG A 364 13.71 -0.40 11.51
C ARG A 364 14.19 -1.49 10.58
N MET A 365 13.47 -2.61 10.45
CA MET A 365 13.84 -3.67 9.50
C MET A 365 13.87 -3.12 8.09
N TRP A 366 12.84 -2.35 7.72
CA TRP A 366 12.73 -1.71 6.41
C TRP A 366 13.81 -0.68 6.16
N THR A 367 14.09 0.22 7.12
CA THR A 367 15.15 1.21 6.95
C THR A 367 16.54 0.58 6.94
N THR A 368 16.77 -0.45 7.75
CA THR A 368 18.04 -1.21 7.77
C THR A 368 18.24 -1.95 6.45
N PHE A 369 17.19 -2.57 5.91
CA PHE A 369 17.25 -3.22 4.62
C PHE A 369 17.52 -2.22 3.49
N ALA A 370 16.87 -1.05 3.52
CA ALA A 370 17.09 -0.01 2.53
C ALA A 370 18.53 0.55 2.56
N ASP A 371 19.11 0.66 3.75
CA ASP A 371 20.48 1.13 3.94
C ASP A 371 21.54 0.16 3.39
N ARG A 372 21.43 -1.13 3.71
CA ARG A 372 22.52 -2.10 3.48
C ARG A 372 22.12 -3.43 2.81
N GLY A 373 20.88 -3.55 2.36
CA GLY A 373 20.36 -4.78 1.72
C GLY A 373 20.22 -5.99 2.66
N ASN A 374 20.28 -5.79 3.98
CA ASN A 374 20.14 -6.84 4.99
C ASN A 374 19.39 -6.32 6.22
N PRO A 375 18.23 -6.90 6.59
CA PRO A 375 17.38 -6.39 7.68
C PRO A 375 17.93 -6.68 9.09
N ASN A 376 18.90 -7.58 9.24
CA ASN A 376 19.46 -7.92 10.56
C ASN A 376 20.27 -6.76 11.12
N ASN A 377 20.06 -6.38 12.38
CA ASN A 377 20.86 -5.37 13.07
C ASN A 377 21.13 -5.73 14.54
N PRO A 378 22.25 -6.38 14.88
CA PRO A 378 22.54 -6.80 16.26
C PRO A 378 22.74 -5.62 17.22
N ASN A 379 23.08 -4.44 16.71
CA ASN A 379 23.34 -3.23 17.51
C ASN A 379 22.07 -2.41 17.78
N ASP A 380 20.95 -2.73 17.12
CA ASP A 380 19.69 -2.04 17.35
C ASP A 380 18.87 -2.77 18.43
N GLU A 381 18.40 -2.04 19.42
CA GLU A 381 17.68 -2.59 20.57
C GLU A 381 16.47 -3.47 20.18
N TYR A 382 15.75 -3.11 19.12
CA TYR A 382 14.53 -3.81 18.68
C TYR A 382 14.85 -4.98 17.74
N LEU A 383 16.03 -4.98 17.10
CA LEU A 383 16.46 -5.98 16.13
C LEU A 383 17.61 -6.87 16.63
N ARG A 384 18.13 -6.67 17.85
CA ARG A 384 19.27 -7.43 18.38
C ARG A 384 19.08 -8.95 18.37
N ASN A 385 17.83 -9.39 18.51
CA ASN A 385 17.44 -10.81 18.50
C ASN A 385 17.02 -11.31 17.11
N LEU A 386 16.94 -10.42 16.12
CA LEU A 386 16.60 -10.80 14.75
C LEU A 386 17.77 -11.57 14.13
N LYS A 387 17.51 -12.84 13.79
CA LYS A 387 18.42 -13.71 13.05
C LYS A 387 17.71 -14.23 11.81
N TRP A 388 17.63 -13.40 10.79
CA TRP A 388 16.95 -13.67 9.54
C TRP A 388 17.95 -14.11 8.48
N THR A 389 17.96 -15.41 8.16
CA THR A 389 18.76 -15.93 7.05
C THR A 389 18.05 -15.71 5.71
N PRO A 390 18.79 -15.46 4.62
CA PRO A 390 18.19 -15.43 3.28
C PRO A 390 17.45 -16.74 2.96
N TYR A 391 16.45 -16.64 2.10
CA TYR A 391 15.70 -17.77 1.58
C TYR A 391 16.63 -18.77 0.88
N SER A 392 16.42 -20.04 1.17
CA SER A 392 17.05 -21.19 0.55
C SER A 392 15.97 -22.13 0.06
N SER A 393 16.00 -22.50 -1.22
CA SER A 393 15.07 -23.49 -1.77
C SER A 393 15.24 -24.88 -1.15
N LEU A 394 16.38 -25.18 -0.52
CA LEU A 394 16.61 -26.45 0.17
C LEU A 394 15.82 -26.52 1.49
N LEU A 395 15.78 -25.42 2.24
CA LEU A 395 15.09 -25.33 3.53
C LEU A 395 13.65 -24.84 3.39
N ASP A 396 13.33 -24.17 2.29
CA ASP A 396 12.10 -23.41 2.12
C ASP A 396 11.82 -22.47 3.32
N ASN A 397 12.88 -21.78 3.77
CA ASN A 397 12.87 -21.06 5.04
C ASN A 397 12.28 -19.65 4.91
N TYR A 398 11.55 -19.21 5.93
CA TYR A 398 10.99 -17.87 6.05
C TYR A 398 11.01 -17.39 7.50
N LEU A 399 10.99 -16.07 7.70
CA LEU A 399 10.84 -15.48 9.01
C LEU A 399 9.35 -15.32 9.36
N GLU A 400 8.91 -15.88 10.49
CA GLU A 400 7.61 -15.54 11.06
C GLU A 400 7.75 -14.36 12.04
N ILE A 401 6.93 -13.32 11.82
CA ILE A 401 6.86 -12.11 12.65
C ILE A 401 5.51 -12.13 13.38
N GLY A 402 5.49 -12.54 14.66
CA GLY A 402 4.28 -12.70 15.46
C GLY A 402 4.07 -11.63 16.54
N ASN A 403 3.10 -11.87 17.44
CA ASN A 403 2.78 -11.00 18.59
C ASN A 403 3.82 -11.03 19.72
N ALA A 404 4.53 -12.15 19.91
CA ALA A 404 5.55 -12.28 20.94
C ALA A 404 6.87 -11.62 20.51
N ASP A 405 7.86 -11.54 21.41
CA ASP A 405 9.25 -11.12 21.10
C ASP A 405 10.01 -12.02 20.11
N ASN A 406 9.33 -12.99 19.49
CA ASN A 406 9.93 -14.06 18.73
C ASN A 406 9.88 -13.78 17.22
N PHE A 407 10.95 -13.19 16.71
CA PHE A 407 11.40 -13.45 15.35
C PHE A 407 11.75 -14.93 15.23
N THR A 408 10.95 -15.71 14.50
CA THR A 408 11.13 -17.17 14.41
C THR A 408 11.40 -17.58 12.98
N MET A 409 12.57 -18.16 12.70
CA MET A 409 12.78 -18.84 11.42
C MET A 409 11.94 -20.13 11.38
N ARG A 410 11.23 -20.31 10.28
CA ARG A 410 10.41 -21.49 9.99
C ARG A 410 10.73 -22.01 8.60
N GLU A 411 10.23 -23.20 8.30
CA GLU A 411 10.41 -23.90 7.03
C GLU A 411 9.05 -24.36 6.51
N GLY A 412 8.92 -24.53 5.20
CA GLY A 412 7.74 -25.12 4.59
C GLY A 412 6.49 -24.24 4.67
N LEU A 413 6.52 -23.06 4.04
CA LEU A 413 5.35 -22.18 4.07
C LEU A 413 4.21 -22.77 3.22
N TYR A 414 3.16 -23.25 3.87
CA TYR A 414 1.97 -23.80 3.21
C TYR A 414 2.27 -24.88 2.15
N THR A 415 3.29 -25.72 2.38
CA THR A 415 3.83 -26.68 1.40
C THR A 415 2.76 -27.51 0.68
N GLU A 416 1.81 -28.11 1.41
CA GLU A 416 0.75 -28.91 0.80
C GLU A 416 -0.15 -28.11 -0.15
N ARG A 417 -0.43 -26.84 0.20
CA ARG A 417 -1.29 -25.95 -0.59
C ARG A 417 -0.56 -25.47 -1.83
N PHE A 418 0.69 -25.03 -1.69
CA PHE A 418 1.49 -24.56 -2.82
C PHE A 418 1.86 -25.69 -3.79
N ARG A 419 1.99 -26.93 -3.31
CA ARG A 419 2.15 -28.10 -4.20
C ARG A 419 0.99 -28.26 -5.19
N ILE A 420 -0.25 -28.02 -4.76
CA ILE A 420 -1.43 -28.05 -5.65
C ILE A 420 -1.28 -27.01 -6.76
N TRP A 421 -0.80 -25.81 -6.42
CA TRP A 421 -0.58 -24.76 -7.40
C TRP A 421 0.54 -25.08 -8.38
N ASP A 422 1.63 -25.70 -7.92
CA ASP A 422 2.71 -26.18 -8.79
C ASP A 422 2.22 -27.26 -9.77
N GLU A 423 1.34 -28.16 -9.33
CA GLU A 423 0.70 -29.16 -10.20
C GLU A 423 -0.21 -28.52 -11.25
N LEU A 424 -0.98 -27.48 -10.88
CA LEU A 424 -1.89 -26.78 -11.80
C LEU A 424 -1.15 -25.86 -12.78
N PHE A 425 -0.05 -25.26 -12.35
CA PHE A 425 0.74 -24.28 -13.10
C PHE A 425 2.23 -24.65 -13.05
N PRO A 426 2.66 -25.78 -13.64
CA PRO A 426 4.05 -26.19 -13.59
C PRO A 426 4.95 -25.16 -14.27
N LEU A 427 6.15 -24.94 -13.70
CA LEU A 427 7.18 -24.18 -14.39
C LEU A 427 7.64 -24.97 -15.63
N PRO A 428 7.90 -24.31 -16.77
CA PRO A 428 8.50 -24.97 -17.92
C PRO A 428 9.80 -25.65 -17.48
N LEU A 429 10.03 -26.89 -17.94
CA LEU A 429 11.32 -27.54 -17.78
C LEU A 429 12.36 -26.65 -18.45
N THR A 430 13.23 -26.02 -17.67
CA THR A 430 14.39 -25.33 -18.21
C THR A 430 15.30 -26.40 -18.78
N ASN A 431 15.24 -26.64 -20.09
CA ASN A 431 16.34 -27.30 -20.78
C ASN A 431 17.58 -26.44 -20.50
N LYS A 432 18.54 -27.00 -19.75
CA LYS A 432 19.85 -26.38 -19.47
C LYS A 432 20.72 -26.35 -20.74
N THR A 433 20.18 -25.98 -21.88
CA THR A 433 20.91 -25.86 -23.13
C THR A 433 20.63 -24.50 -23.75
N ASN A 434 21.69 -23.70 -23.74
CA ASN A 434 21.91 -22.44 -24.44
C ASN A 434 21.16 -21.25 -23.84
N HIS A 435 21.90 -20.38 -23.14
CA HIS A 435 22.20 -19.03 -23.64
C HIS A 435 23.43 -18.49 -22.89
N LEU A 436 24.49 -18.28 -23.68
CA LEU A 436 25.66 -17.45 -23.38
C LEU A 436 25.26 -15.98 -23.34
#